data_AF-A0A3D1AVF1-F1
#
_entry.id   AF-A0A3D1AVF1-F1
#
_cell.length_a   1.000
_cell.length_b   1.000
_cell.length_c   1.000
_cell.angle_alpha   90.00
_cell.angle_beta   90.00
_cell.angle_gamma   90.00
#
_symmetry.space_group_name_H-M   'P 1'
#
loop_
_entity.id
_entity.type
_entity.pdbx_description
1 polymer ?
#
loop_
_entity_poly.entity_id
_entity_poly.type
_entity_poly.pdbx_seq_one_letter_code
_entity_poly.pdbx_strand_id
1 'polypeptide(L)'
;MLLETNTVFRLLERMPGQIGWTDMTPGHSFSLTTPEGVNSGIAARLLALPGSLPAYAPTGNGLAADGAVTALILQSPSGKRLAYVPGLPGVSETLLAELSECDTILVDGTFWTDDELVRVEGFGKLARDIGHLPVSGAEGSLAKFSGVPTTRKIYI
;
A
#
# COMPACT_ATOMS: atom_id res chain seq x y z
N MET A 1 3.39 -15.88 16.86
CA MET A 1 3.36 -14.60 16.09
C MET A 1 2.71 -14.86 14.71
N LEU A 2 2.10 -13.91 13.98
CA LEU A 2 1.17 -14.14 12.82
C LEU A 2 1.50 -15.34 11.90
N LEU A 3 2.78 -15.53 11.57
CA LEU A 3 3.33 -16.61 10.72
C LEU A 3 3.04 -18.02 11.25
N GLU A 4 3.05 -18.21 12.57
CA GLU A 4 2.83 -19.51 13.21
C GLU A 4 1.34 -19.83 13.35
N THR A 5 0.50 -18.80 13.42
CA THR A 5 -0.94 -18.93 13.76
C THR A 5 -1.86 -19.00 12.54
N ASN A 6 -1.38 -18.64 11.34
CA ASN A 6 -2.20 -18.62 10.13
C ASN A 6 -1.77 -19.72 9.16
N THR A 7 -2.73 -20.54 8.75
CA THR A 7 -2.51 -21.74 7.93
C THR A 7 -1.93 -21.44 6.55
N VAL A 8 -2.16 -20.25 5.99
CA VAL A 8 -1.57 -19.84 4.70
C VAL A 8 -0.05 -19.74 4.79
N PHE A 9 0.48 -19.17 5.87
CA PHE A 9 1.94 -19.07 6.06
C PHE A 9 2.58 -20.45 6.30
N ARG A 10 1.86 -21.38 6.95
CA ARG A 10 2.33 -22.77 7.08
C ARG A 10 2.35 -23.55 5.76
N LEU A 11 1.44 -23.26 4.83
CA LEU A 11 1.46 -23.86 3.49
C LEU A 11 2.70 -23.43 2.71
N LEU A 12 3.02 -22.16 2.87
CA LEU A 12 4.15 -21.46 2.29
C LEU A 12 5.52 -22.02 2.78
N GLU A 13 5.57 -22.64 3.96
CA GLU A 13 6.76 -23.31 4.51
C GLU A 13 6.91 -24.80 4.14
N ARG A 14 5.98 -25.38 3.37
CA ARG A 14 5.99 -26.82 3.07
C ARG A 14 7.21 -27.29 2.27
N MET A 15 7.80 -26.40 1.48
CA MET A 15 8.98 -26.69 0.68
C MET A 15 10.18 -25.92 1.26
N PRO A 16 11.25 -26.62 1.72
CA PRO A 16 12.45 -25.96 2.21
C PRO A 16 13.02 -24.98 1.18
N GLY A 17 13.32 -23.75 1.61
CA GLY A 17 13.90 -22.72 0.75
C GLY A 17 12.92 -22.05 -0.21
N GLN A 18 11.62 -22.34 -0.15
CA GLN A 18 10.61 -21.68 -0.99
C GLN A 18 10.41 -20.19 -0.63
N ILE A 19 10.74 -19.79 0.59
CA ILE A 19 10.49 -18.43 1.10
C ILE A 19 11.72 -17.91 1.83
N GLY A 20 12.09 -16.67 1.49
CA GLY A 20 12.95 -15.83 2.29
C GLY A 20 12.12 -14.73 2.96
N TRP A 21 12.28 -14.58 4.27
CA TRP A 21 11.73 -13.44 4.99
C TRP A 21 12.76 -12.32 5.03
N THR A 22 12.34 -11.10 4.78
CA THR A 22 13.17 -9.90 4.92
C THR A 22 12.34 -8.88 5.67
N ASP A 23 12.83 -8.50 6.85
CA ASP A 23 12.18 -7.48 7.65
C ASP A 23 12.39 -6.11 6.99
N MET A 24 11.32 -5.33 6.93
CA MET A 24 11.33 -3.98 6.36
C MET A 24 10.72 -3.03 7.37
N THR A 25 11.48 -2.03 7.79
CA THR A 25 11.02 -1.03 8.75
C THR A 25 10.49 0.19 8.01
N PRO A 26 9.24 0.62 8.25
CA PRO A 26 8.73 1.89 7.74
C PRO A 26 9.68 3.06 8.01
N GLY A 27 9.83 3.95 7.03
CA GLY A 27 10.75 5.09 7.10
C GLY A 27 12.21 4.78 6.76
N HIS A 28 12.62 3.52 6.76
CA HIS A 28 13.99 3.13 6.38
C HIS A 28 14.09 2.71 4.93
N SER A 29 15.19 3.09 4.28
CA SER A 29 15.48 2.68 2.90
C SER A 29 16.23 1.34 2.87
N PHE A 30 15.90 0.49 1.91
CA PHE A 30 16.55 -0.79 1.66
C PHE A 30 16.74 -1.01 0.16
N SER A 31 17.65 -1.90 -0.23
CA SER A 31 17.84 -2.28 -1.64
C SER A 31 16.92 -3.44 -2.00
N LEU A 32 16.27 -3.36 -3.16
CA LEU A 32 15.57 -4.50 -3.73
C LEU A 32 16.56 -5.46 -4.38
N THR A 33 16.46 -6.74 -4.05
CA THR A 33 17.29 -7.80 -4.61
C THR A 33 16.46 -8.78 -5.43
N THR A 34 17.08 -9.45 -6.38
CA THR A 34 16.49 -10.63 -7.02
C THR A 34 16.37 -11.78 -6.00
N PRO A 35 15.62 -12.85 -6.31
CA PRO A 35 15.57 -14.04 -5.46
C PRO A 35 16.94 -14.65 -5.17
N GLU A 36 17.91 -14.48 -6.07
CA GLU A 36 19.31 -14.93 -5.91
C GLU A 36 20.16 -13.96 -5.09
N GLY A 37 19.58 -12.88 -4.55
CA GLY A 37 20.28 -11.89 -3.74
C GLY A 37 21.03 -10.83 -4.53
N VAL A 38 20.86 -10.74 -5.84
CA VAL A 38 21.54 -9.74 -6.68
C VAL A 38 20.86 -8.39 -6.50
N ASN A 39 21.63 -7.34 -6.21
CA ASN A 39 21.11 -5.98 -6.07
C ASN A 39 20.57 -5.47 -7.42
N SER A 40 19.31 -5.04 -7.45
CA SER A 40 18.66 -4.51 -8.66
C SER A 40 19.07 -3.07 -9.02
N GLY A 41 19.76 -2.38 -8.11
CA GLY A 41 20.02 -0.94 -8.16
C GLY A 41 18.82 -0.09 -7.73
N ILE A 42 17.68 -0.70 -7.40
CA ILE A 42 16.48 0.00 -6.96
C ILE A 42 16.49 0.09 -5.43
N ALA A 43 16.44 1.31 -4.92
CA ALA A 43 16.20 1.57 -3.51
C ALA A 43 14.69 1.65 -3.25
N ALA A 44 14.25 1.15 -2.10
CA ALA A 44 12.86 1.13 -1.68
C ALA A 44 12.73 1.66 -0.26
N ARG A 45 11.62 2.34 0.04
CA ARG A 45 11.25 2.78 1.40
C ARG A 45 9.75 2.59 1.62
N LEU A 46 9.39 2.05 2.77
CA LEU A 46 7.99 1.89 3.17
C LEU A 46 7.48 3.14 3.87
N LEU A 47 6.25 3.53 3.52
CA LEU A 47 5.46 4.52 4.25
C LEU A 47 4.27 3.79 4.88
N ALA A 48 4.15 3.87 6.20
CA ALA A 48 2.97 3.36 6.90
C ALA A 48 1.78 4.27 6.63
N LEU A 49 0.65 3.68 6.25
CA LEU A 49 -0.62 4.38 6.09
C LEU A 49 -1.57 3.99 7.23
N PRO A 50 -2.55 4.85 7.58
CA PRO A 50 -3.63 4.45 8.47
C PRO A 50 -4.33 3.21 7.91
N GLY A 51 -4.86 2.34 8.76
CA GLY A 51 -5.57 1.17 8.27
C GLY A 51 -6.00 0.24 9.38
N SER A 52 -6.70 -0.82 8.99
CA SER A 52 -7.07 -1.92 9.87
C SER A 52 -6.31 -3.17 9.46
N LEU A 53 -6.03 -4.03 10.44
CA LEU A 53 -5.54 -5.37 10.13
C LEU A 53 -6.55 -6.13 9.24
N PRO A 54 -6.07 -6.97 8.32
CA PRO A 54 -6.95 -7.81 7.53
C PRO A 54 -7.74 -8.77 8.45
N ALA A 55 -8.94 -9.17 8.02
CA ALA A 55 -9.85 -9.99 8.85
C ALA A 55 -9.28 -11.34 9.31
N TYR A 56 -8.28 -11.87 8.61
CA TYR A 56 -7.58 -13.10 8.99
C TYR A 56 -6.50 -12.89 10.05
N ALA A 57 -6.13 -11.64 10.37
CA ALA A 57 -5.14 -11.35 11.39
C ALA A 57 -5.74 -11.63 12.78
N PRO A 58 -4.99 -12.28 13.68
CA PRO A 58 -5.48 -12.63 15.01
C PRO A 58 -5.73 -11.36 15.83
N THR A 59 -6.93 -11.24 16.39
CA THR A 59 -7.31 -10.17 17.32
C THR A 59 -6.71 -10.41 18.70
N GLY A 60 -6.16 -9.37 19.35
CA GLY A 60 -5.75 -9.41 20.77
C GLY A 60 -4.27 -9.66 21.04
N ASN A 61 -3.44 -9.81 20.01
CA ASN A 61 -2.02 -10.17 20.17
C ASN A 61 -1.07 -8.96 20.25
N GLY A 62 -1.59 -7.74 20.42
CA GLY A 62 -0.78 -6.51 20.41
C GLY A 62 -0.18 -6.16 19.05
N LEU A 63 -0.67 -6.76 17.95
CA LEU A 63 -0.32 -6.33 16.59
C LEU A 63 -0.88 -4.92 16.38
N ALA A 64 0.01 -3.94 16.23
CA ALA A 64 -0.37 -2.59 15.88
C ALA A 64 -0.97 -2.61 14.47
N ALA A 65 -2.09 -1.91 14.27
CA ALA A 65 -2.61 -1.65 12.93
C ALA A 65 -1.74 -0.66 12.16
N ASP A 66 -0.83 0.04 12.85
CA ASP A 66 0.15 0.94 12.27
C ASP A 66 1.06 0.18 11.30
N GLY A 67 0.96 0.51 10.01
CA GLY A 67 1.70 -0.18 8.95
C GLY A 67 1.00 -1.44 8.40
N ALA A 68 -0.24 -1.73 8.79
CA ALA A 68 -1.06 -2.77 8.15
C ALA A 68 -1.32 -2.47 6.66
N VAL A 69 -1.36 -1.18 6.32
CA VAL A 69 -1.37 -0.68 4.95
C VAL A 69 -0.07 0.09 4.74
N THR A 70 0.61 -0.17 3.62
CA THR A 70 1.86 0.51 3.28
C THR A 70 1.87 0.99 1.84
N ALA A 71 2.47 2.16 1.65
CA ALA A 71 2.92 2.62 0.35
C ALA A 71 4.42 2.31 0.19
N LEU A 72 4.84 2.07 -1.05
CA LEU A 72 6.24 1.81 -1.39
C LEU A 72 6.76 2.96 -2.25
N ILE A 73 7.83 3.61 -1.79
CA ILE A 73 8.58 4.58 -2.59
C ILE A 73 9.79 3.87 -3.17
N LEU A 74 9.86 3.81 -4.50
CA LEU A 74 10.93 3.19 -5.25
C LEU A 74 11.77 4.26 -5.92
N GLN A 75 13.09 4.13 -5.87
CA GLN A 75 14.03 5.01 -6.56
C GLN A 75 14.95 4.18 -7.46
N SER A 76 14.94 4.52 -8.74
CA SER A 76 15.80 3.89 -9.75
C SER A 76 17.23 4.43 -9.70
N PRO A 77 18.21 3.73 -10.34
CA PRO A 77 19.58 4.23 -10.47
C PRO A 77 19.70 5.61 -11.15
N SER A 78 18.71 5.98 -11.97
CA SER A 78 18.65 7.30 -12.63
C SER A 78 18.22 8.44 -11.69
N GLY A 79 17.86 8.13 -10.45
CA GLY A 79 17.30 9.08 -9.48
C GLY A 79 15.78 9.26 -9.58
N LYS A 80 15.13 8.69 -10.60
CA LYS A 80 13.67 8.74 -10.76
C LYS A 80 12.93 7.95 -9.69
N ARG A 81 11.83 8.52 -9.18
CA ARG A 81 11.05 8.01 -8.04
C ARG A 81 9.63 7.61 -8.45
N LEU A 82 9.19 6.44 -8.01
CA LEU A 82 7.85 5.90 -8.18
C LEU A 82 7.22 5.65 -6.82
N ALA A 83 6.04 6.20 -6.59
CA ALA A 83 5.20 5.79 -5.47
C ALA A 83 4.21 4.71 -5.91
N TYR A 84 4.13 3.62 -5.16
CA TYR A 84 3.15 2.55 -5.33
C TYR A 84 2.26 2.50 -4.10
N VAL A 85 0.98 2.86 -4.28
CA VAL A 85 -0.03 3.03 -3.23
C VAL A 85 -1.30 2.27 -3.60
N PRO A 86 -1.29 0.92 -3.59
CA PRO A 86 -2.41 0.11 -4.09
C PRO A 86 -3.63 0.12 -3.17
N GLY A 87 -3.47 0.50 -1.90
CA GLY A 87 -4.55 0.74 -0.96
C GLY A 87 -4.41 2.12 -0.35
N LEU A 88 -5.41 2.98 -0.54
CA LEU A 88 -5.41 4.36 -0.08
C LEU A 88 -6.63 4.62 0.80
N PRO A 89 -6.53 4.46 2.13
CA PRO A 89 -7.65 4.72 3.03
C PRO A 89 -7.93 6.21 3.23
N GLY A 90 -6.95 7.06 2.95
CA GLY A 90 -7.06 8.50 3.07
C GLY A 90 -5.78 9.20 2.65
N VAL A 91 -5.86 10.52 2.51
CA VAL A 91 -4.73 11.36 2.08
C VAL A 91 -4.45 12.40 3.16
N SER A 92 -3.30 12.28 3.81
CA SER A 92 -2.78 13.27 4.75
C SER A 92 -1.82 14.25 4.06
N GLU A 93 -1.57 15.39 4.71
CA GLU A 93 -0.58 16.37 4.22
C GLU A 93 0.83 15.76 4.13
N THR A 94 1.22 14.95 5.12
CA THR A 94 2.52 14.24 5.10
C THR A 94 2.62 13.27 3.93
N LEU A 95 1.54 12.53 3.62
CA LEU A 95 1.53 11.65 2.46
C LEU A 95 1.63 12.45 1.16
N LEU A 96 0.91 13.56 1.03
CA LEU A 96 1.00 14.42 -0.15
C LEU A 96 2.41 14.96 -0.37
N ALA A 97 3.08 15.40 0.70
CA ALA A 97 4.46 15.88 0.64
C ALA A 97 5.45 14.78 0.21
N GLU A 98 5.27 13.54 0.67
CA GLU A 98 6.09 12.42 0.21
C GLU A 98 5.85 12.07 -1.26
N LEU A 99 4.59 12.12 -1.69
CA LEU A 99 4.19 11.80 -3.07
C LEU A 99 4.57 12.90 -4.06
N SER A 100 4.63 14.18 -3.66
CA SER A 100 5.06 15.28 -4.53
C SER A 100 6.52 15.19 -4.94
N GLU A 101 7.34 14.46 -4.19
CA GLU A 101 8.74 14.18 -4.52
C GLU A 101 8.91 13.02 -5.52
N CYS A 102 7.82 12.41 -5.98
CA CYS A 102 7.85 11.30 -6.92
C CYS A 102 7.55 11.76 -8.35
N ASP A 103 8.21 11.15 -9.33
CA ASP A 103 7.96 11.40 -10.76
C ASP A 103 6.69 10.69 -11.24
N THR A 104 6.33 9.57 -10.63
CA THR A 104 5.11 8.82 -10.93
C THR A 104 4.47 8.27 -9.65
N ILE A 105 3.14 8.27 -9.62
CA ILE A 105 2.32 7.67 -8.56
C ILE A 105 1.39 6.65 -9.21
N LEU A 106 1.47 5.41 -8.77
CA LEU A 106 0.44 4.38 -8.98
C LEU A 106 -0.42 4.34 -7.73
N VAL A 107 -1.71 4.62 -7.86
CA VAL A 107 -2.59 4.80 -6.72
C VAL A 107 -3.87 3.99 -6.86
N ASP A 108 -4.38 3.54 -5.73
CA ASP A 108 -5.66 2.87 -5.55
C ASP A 108 -6.78 3.53 -6.37
N GLY A 109 -7.30 2.78 -7.34
CA GLY A 109 -8.49 3.11 -8.13
C GLY A 109 -9.66 2.15 -7.88
N THR A 110 -9.70 1.45 -6.74
CA THR A 110 -10.60 0.32 -6.50
C THR A 110 -12.08 0.68 -6.69
N PHE A 111 -12.49 1.88 -6.24
CA PHE A 111 -13.87 2.35 -6.33
C PHE A 111 -13.95 3.76 -6.91
N TRP A 112 -14.85 3.97 -7.87
CA TRP A 112 -15.15 5.29 -8.43
C TRP A 112 -15.96 6.13 -7.46
N THR A 113 -17.04 5.59 -6.87
CA THR A 113 -17.85 6.27 -5.83
C THR A 113 -17.84 5.49 -4.52
N ASP A 114 -18.11 6.18 -3.40
CA ASP A 114 -18.08 5.58 -2.06
C ASP A 114 -19.12 4.46 -1.90
N ASP A 115 -20.25 4.60 -2.57
CA ASP A 115 -21.38 3.68 -2.53
C ASP A 115 -21.40 2.67 -3.70
N GLU A 116 -20.30 2.56 -4.46
CA GLU A 116 -20.26 1.76 -5.69
C GLU A 116 -20.67 0.31 -5.47
N LEU A 117 -20.13 -0.34 -4.44
CA LEU A 117 -20.47 -1.72 -4.12
C LEU A 117 -21.97 -1.88 -3.79
N VAL A 118 -22.53 -0.94 -3.00
CA VAL A 118 -23.96 -0.93 -2.65
C VAL A 118 -24.82 -0.72 -3.90
N ARG A 119 -24.39 0.14 -4.83
CA ARG A 119 -25.13 0.42 -6.07
C ARG A 119 -25.09 -0.74 -7.06
N VAL A 120 -23.97 -1.45 -7.16
CA VAL A 120 -23.79 -2.55 -8.12
C VAL A 120 -24.41 -3.84 -7.59
N GLU A 121 -24.15 -4.19 -6.33
CA GLU A 121 -24.57 -5.47 -5.74
C GLU A 121 -25.89 -5.37 -4.95
N GLY A 122 -26.38 -4.16 -4.65
CA GLY A 122 -27.60 -3.92 -3.87
C GLY A 122 -27.41 -4.08 -2.35
N PHE A 123 -26.24 -4.52 -1.91
CA PHE A 123 -25.82 -4.64 -0.52
C PHE A 123 -24.29 -4.49 -0.45
N GLY A 124 -23.75 -4.20 0.72
CA GLY A 124 -22.31 -4.08 0.91
C GLY A 124 -21.93 -2.98 1.87
N LYS A 125 -20.62 -2.73 1.94
CA LYS A 125 -20.02 -1.64 2.70
C LYS A 125 -19.67 -0.49 1.77
N LEU A 126 -19.53 0.72 2.32
CA LEU A 126 -18.97 1.83 1.57
C LEU A 126 -17.47 1.58 1.33
N ALA A 127 -16.90 2.16 0.28
CA ALA A 127 -15.47 2.07 -0.03
C ALA A 127 -14.63 2.46 1.20
N ARG A 128 -15.01 3.56 1.87
CA ARG A 128 -14.35 4.03 3.09
C ARG A 128 -14.39 3.04 4.24
N ASP A 129 -15.49 2.31 4.41
CA ASP A 129 -15.68 1.31 5.48
C ASP A 129 -14.77 0.09 5.32
N ILE A 130 -14.23 -0.13 4.12
CA ILE A 130 -13.29 -1.20 3.80
C ILE A 130 -11.89 -0.69 3.46
N GLY A 131 -11.60 0.58 3.77
CA GLY A 131 -10.25 1.14 3.72
C GLY A 131 -9.84 1.72 2.37
N HIS A 132 -10.80 2.11 1.53
CA HIS A 132 -10.55 2.72 0.22
C HIS A 132 -11.14 4.12 0.12
N LEU A 133 -10.34 5.07 -0.36
CA LEU A 133 -10.76 6.42 -0.72
C LEU A 133 -11.30 6.40 -2.16
N PRO A 134 -12.59 6.71 -2.40
CA PRO A 134 -13.12 6.71 -3.76
C PRO A 134 -12.40 7.71 -4.67
N VAL A 135 -12.38 7.40 -5.98
CA VAL A 135 -11.74 8.25 -6.99
C VAL A 135 -12.46 9.59 -7.14
N SER A 136 -13.80 9.56 -7.24
CA SER A 136 -14.61 10.73 -7.55
C SER A 136 -15.12 11.49 -6.31
N GLY A 137 -15.74 12.64 -6.55
CA GLY A 137 -16.30 13.52 -5.50
C GLY A 137 -15.31 14.58 -5.00
N ALA A 138 -15.84 15.58 -4.29
CA ALA A 138 -15.03 16.69 -3.77
C ALA A 138 -13.96 16.22 -2.77
N GLU A 139 -14.27 15.18 -2.00
CA GLU A 139 -13.37 14.54 -1.04
C GLU A 139 -12.73 13.25 -1.58
N GLY A 140 -12.80 13.02 -2.90
CA GLY A 140 -12.20 11.87 -3.57
C GLY A 140 -10.72 12.03 -3.83
N SER A 141 -10.04 10.92 -4.14
CA SER A 141 -8.61 10.94 -4.41
C SER A 141 -8.26 11.81 -5.62
N LEU A 142 -9.11 11.89 -6.66
CA LEU A 142 -8.86 12.73 -7.83
C LEU A 142 -8.77 14.21 -7.46
N ALA A 143 -9.70 14.69 -6.62
CA ALA A 143 -9.71 16.06 -6.14
C ALA A 143 -8.49 16.34 -5.25
N LYS A 144 -8.18 15.43 -4.31
CA LYS A 144 -7.05 15.58 -3.39
C LYS A 144 -5.69 15.57 -4.10
N PHE A 145 -5.53 14.75 -5.14
CA PHE A 145 -4.29 14.70 -5.91
C PHE A 145 -4.19 15.78 -6.99
N SER A 146 -5.26 16.50 -7.32
CA SER A 146 -5.23 17.55 -8.35
C SER A 146 -4.14 18.61 -8.08
N GLY A 147 -3.86 18.88 -6.80
CA GLY A 147 -2.87 19.86 -6.34
C GLY A 147 -1.42 19.38 -6.30
N VAL A 148 -1.09 18.13 -6.67
CA VAL A 148 0.30 17.63 -6.71
C VAL A 148 0.89 17.87 -8.11
N PRO A 149 1.64 18.97 -8.36
CA PRO A 149 2.11 19.29 -9.70
C PRO A 149 3.22 18.31 -10.16
N THR A 150 3.43 18.21 -11.47
CA THR A 150 4.58 17.52 -12.13
C THR A 150 4.68 16.00 -12.04
N THR A 151 3.89 15.34 -11.18
CA THR A 151 3.88 13.89 -11.06
C THR A 151 2.86 13.22 -12.00
N ARG A 152 3.27 12.21 -12.76
CA ARG A 152 2.31 11.36 -13.51
C ARG A 152 1.52 10.50 -12.53
N LYS A 153 0.20 10.60 -12.53
CA LYS A 153 -0.68 9.82 -11.63
C LYS A 153 -1.47 8.80 -12.45
N ILE A 154 -1.47 7.56 -11.99
CA ILE A 154 -2.12 6.43 -12.66
C ILE A 154 -2.92 5.67 -11.61
N TYR A 155 -4.21 5.54 -11.83
CA TYR A 155 -5.05 4.64 -11.04
C TYR A 155 -4.81 3.19 -11.46
N ILE A 156 -4.68 2.30 -10.48
CA ILE A 156 -4.47 0.86 -10.66
C ILE A 156 -5.57 0.05 -9.98
#